data_AF-A0A917QE58-F1
#
_entry.id   AF-A0A917QE58-F1
#
_cell.length_a   1.000
_cell.length_b   1.000
_cell.length_c   1.000
_cell.angle_alpha   90.00
_cell.angle_beta   90.00
_cell.angle_gamma   90.00
#
_symmetry.space_group_name_H-M   'P 1'
#
loop_
_entity.id
_entity.type
_entity.pdbx_description
1 polymer ?
#
loop_
_entity_poly.entity_id
_entity_poly.type
_entity_poly.pdbx_seq_one_letter_code
_entity_poly.pdbx_strand_id
1 'polypeptide(L)'
;MSENDYPSTKQELADFMDRLNFTDAPADVPPRLPANEDIMVTTSIRLPLGLHSRLKSLADERRIGVSTLLREWAEAAVAEIDDEDQMISLAEAKRALSRVHPIHRAS
;
A
#
# COMPACT_ATOMS: atom_id res chain seq x y z
N MET A 1 -9.23 12.43 18.76
CA MET A 1 -10.58 12.97 18.61
C MET A 1 -11.52 11.89 19.10
N SER A 2 -12.20 12.11 20.21
CA SER A 2 -13.08 11.09 20.82
C SER A 2 -14.47 11.19 20.18
N GLU A 3 -15.22 10.08 20.17
CA GLU A 3 -16.59 9.94 19.62
C GLU A 3 -17.61 10.98 20.15
N ASN A 4 -17.28 11.70 21.23
CA ASN A 4 -18.14 12.67 21.91
C ASN A 4 -18.11 14.10 21.33
N ASP A 5 -17.36 14.40 20.27
CA ASP A 5 -17.25 15.76 19.71
C ASP A 5 -18.28 16.10 18.63
N TYR A 6 -19.18 15.16 18.27
CA TYR A 6 -20.14 15.36 17.19
C TYR A 6 -21.57 15.55 17.72
N PRO A 7 -22.33 16.54 17.21
CA PRO A 7 -23.71 16.74 17.59
C PRO A 7 -24.56 15.52 17.22
N SER A 8 -25.29 15.00 18.21
CA SER A 8 -26.09 13.78 18.10
C SER A 8 -27.59 14.06 18.03
N THR A 9 -28.01 15.28 18.37
CA THR A 9 -29.40 15.75 18.29
C THR A 9 -29.56 16.93 17.34
N LYS A 10 -30.80 17.19 16.91
CA LYS A 10 -31.13 18.33 16.05
C LYS A 10 -30.80 19.67 16.69
N GLN A 11 -30.99 19.78 18.01
CA GLN A 11 -30.71 21.01 18.75
C GLN A 11 -29.20 21.24 18.85
N GLU A 12 -28.44 20.21 19.20
CA GLU A 12 -26.96 20.27 19.24
C GLU A 12 -26.38 20.63 17.87
N LEU A 13 -26.97 20.11 16.79
CA LEU A 13 -26.57 20.46 15.44
C LEU A 13 -26.83 21.94 15.14
N ALA A 14 -28.00 22.47 15.53
CA ALA A 14 -28.32 23.89 15.35
C ALA A 14 -27.34 24.78 16.12
N ASP A 15 -27.11 24.47 17.40
CA ASP A 15 -26.18 25.23 18.25
C ASP A 15 -24.73 25.15 17.73
N PHE A 16 -24.33 24.01 17.15
CA PHE A 16 -23.02 23.85 16.51
C PHE A 16 -22.91 24.71 15.25
N MET A 17 -23.93 24.69 14.39
CA MET A 17 -23.94 25.45 13.13
C MET A 17 -23.96 26.96 13.38
N ASP A 18 -24.69 27.43 14.40
CA ASP A 18 -24.73 28.85 14.80
C ASP A 18 -23.37 29.39 15.28
N ARG A 19 -22.47 28.50 15.71
CA ARG A 19 -21.10 28.85 16.13
C ARG A 19 -20.10 28.88 14.97
N LEU A 20 -20.47 28.43 13.78
CA LEU A 20 -19.57 28.43 12.62
C LEU A 20 -19.44 29.84 12.05
N ASN A 21 -18.23 30.36 12.02
CA ASN A 21 -17.90 31.61 11.35
C ASN A 21 -17.02 31.31 10.13
N PHE A 22 -17.55 31.58 8.94
CA PHE A 22 -16.82 31.40 7.69
C PHE A 22 -16.12 32.71 7.33
N THR A 23 -14.81 32.66 7.12
CA THR A 23 -14.00 33.81 6.76
C THR A 23 -13.21 33.52 5.51
N ASP A 24 -12.99 34.52 4.67
CA ASP A 24 -12.12 34.41 3.47
C ASP A 24 -10.61 34.46 3.82
N ALA A 25 -10.27 34.40 5.11
CA ALA A 25 -8.88 34.29 5.53
C ALA A 25 -8.28 32.96 5.05
N PRO A 26 -7.01 32.94 4.63
CA PRO A 26 -6.34 31.69 4.28
C PRO A 26 -6.36 30.75 5.48
N ALA A 27 -6.98 29.57 5.29
CA ALA A 27 -7.00 28.54 6.31
C ALA A 27 -5.58 27.98 6.50
N ASP A 28 -5.26 27.62 7.75
CA ASP A 28 -4.05 26.86 8.04
C ASP A 28 -4.23 25.44 7.47
N VAL A 29 -3.60 25.19 6.32
CA VAL A 29 -3.72 23.91 5.62
C VAL A 29 -2.91 22.89 6.42
N PRO A 30 -3.45 21.69 6.68
CA PRO A 30 -2.67 20.62 7.29
C PRO A 30 -1.34 20.44 6.54
N PRO A 31 -0.23 20.22 7.26
CA PRO A 31 1.06 20.05 6.61
C PRO A 31 0.95 18.91 5.59
N ARG A 32 1.50 19.13 4.40
CA ARG A 32 1.59 18.08 3.39
C ARG A 32 2.38 16.93 4.00
N LEU A 33 1.84 15.72 3.86
CA LEU A 33 2.56 14.53 4.25
C LEU A 33 3.91 14.52 3.51
N PRO A 34 5.04 14.33 4.21
CA PRO A 34 6.35 14.32 3.60
C PRO A 34 6.45 13.17 2.60
N ALA A 35 7.00 13.45 1.42
CA ALA A 35 6.99 12.51 0.28
C ALA A 35 7.79 11.22 0.48
N ASN A 36 8.62 11.14 1.53
CA ASN A 36 9.58 10.07 1.76
C ASN A 36 9.38 9.35 3.11
N GLU A 37 8.21 9.48 3.73
CA GLU A 37 7.88 8.70 4.93
C GLU A 37 7.07 7.45 4.55
N ASP A 38 7.34 6.33 5.24
CA ASP A 38 6.57 5.08 5.14
C ASP A 38 5.19 5.23 5.80
N ILE A 39 4.36 6.06 5.20
CA ILE A 39 3.01 6.34 5.69
C ILE A 39 2.10 5.20 5.26
N MET A 40 1.71 4.38 6.24
CA MET A 40 0.75 3.30 6.00
C MET A 40 -0.68 3.82 5.85
N VAL A 41 -1.32 3.47 4.74
CA VAL A 41 -2.73 3.79 4.47
C VAL A 41 -3.61 2.56 4.68
N THR A 42 -4.71 2.73 5.42
CA THR A 42 -5.71 1.67 5.57
C THR A 42 -6.53 1.55 4.30
N THR A 43 -6.52 0.37 3.68
CA THR A 43 -7.27 0.09 2.45
C THR A 43 -8.20 -1.10 2.64
N SER A 44 -9.46 -0.95 2.22
CA SER A 44 -10.42 -2.05 2.19
C SER A 44 -10.34 -2.78 0.85
N ILE A 45 -10.13 -4.09 0.89
CA ILE A 45 -10.13 -4.96 -0.29
C ILE A 45 -11.18 -6.05 -0.15
N ARG A 46 -11.81 -6.44 -1.27
CA ARG A 46 -12.74 -7.57 -1.30
C ARG A 46 -11.99 -8.81 -1.74
N LEU A 47 -12.07 -9.87 -0.95
CA LEU A 47 -11.44 -11.17 -1.23
C LEU A 47 -12.47 -12.29 -1.14
N PRO A 48 -12.37 -13.33 -1.99
CA PRO A 48 -13.11 -14.57 -1.76
C PRO A 48 -12.77 -15.16 -0.39
N LEU A 49 -13.77 -15.71 0.31
CA LEU A 49 -13.59 -16.25 1.66
C LEU A 49 -12.48 -17.31 1.73
N GLY A 50 -12.46 -18.24 0.77
CA GLY A 50 -11.44 -19.30 0.73
C GLY A 50 -10.01 -18.77 0.58
N LEU A 51 -9.83 -17.69 -0.19
CA LEU A 51 -8.54 -17.03 -0.31
C LEU A 51 -8.14 -16.35 1.00
N HIS A 52 -9.06 -15.62 1.63
CA HIS A 52 -8.81 -14.99 2.92
C HIS A 52 -8.42 -16.01 4.01
N SER A 53 -9.13 -17.15 4.09
CA SER A 53 -8.79 -18.23 5.03
C SER A 53 -7.39 -18.80 4.77
N ARG A 54 -7.02 -19.01 3.51
CA ARG A 54 -5.68 -19.50 3.15
C ARG A 54 -4.59 -18.50 3.52
N LEU A 55 -4.82 -17.21 3.26
CA LEU A 55 -3.90 -16.13 3.64
C LEU A 55 -3.67 -16.11 5.15
N LYS A 56 -4.74 -16.32 5.95
CA LYS A 56 -4.63 -16.41 7.40
C LYS A 56 -3.74 -17.57 7.83
N SER A 57 -3.95 -18.77 7.28
CA SER A 57 -3.10 -19.93 7.59
C SER A 57 -1.63 -19.70 7.24
N LEU A 58 -1.34 -19.11 6.07
CA LEU A 58 0.02 -18.80 5.65
C LEU A 58 0.70 -17.76 6.56
N ALA A 59 -0.05 -16.77 7.03
CA ALA A 59 0.45 -15.78 7.97
C ALA A 59 0.74 -16.43 9.35
N ASP A 60 -0.15 -17.30 9.81
CA ASP A 60 0.02 -18.04 11.07
C ASP A 60 1.24 -18.97 11.03
N GLU A 61 1.45 -19.71 9.93
CA GLU A 61 2.64 -20.54 9.70
C GLU A 61 3.95 -19.74 9.80
N ARG A 62 3.93 -18.50 9.30
CA ARG A 62 5.06 -17.56 9.34
C ARG A 62 5.13 -16.75 10.64
N ARG A 63 4.16 -16.89 11.54
CA ARG A 63 4.01 -16.12 12.79
C ARG A 63 3.98 -14.59 12.57
N ILE A 64 3.33 -14.15 11.50
CA ILE A 64 3.12 -12.73 11.18
C ILE A 64 1.65 -12.41 11.01
N GLY A 65 1.30 -11.13 10.99
CA GLY A 65 -0.08 -10.70 10.68
C GLY A 65 -0.40 -10.82 9.20
N VAL A 66 -1.68 -11.08 8.87
CA VAL A 66 -2.16 -11.14 7.47
C VAL A 66 -1.88 -9.83 6.72
N SER A 67 -1.98 -8.67 7.38
CA SER A 67 -1.65 -7.37 6.79
C SER A 67 -0.17 -7.25 6.45
N THR A 68 0.72 -7.81 7.26
CA THR A 68 2.17 -7.86 6.97
C THR A 68 2.46 -8.76 5.79
N LEU A 69 1.88 -9.97 5.78
CA LEU A 69 2.02 -10.90 4.65
C LEU A 69 1.58 -10.26 3.33
N LEU A 70 0.40 -9.63 3.31
CA LEU A 70 -0.14 -8.97 2.13
C LEU A 70 0.71 -7.79 1.68
N ARG A 71 1.27 -7.02 2.62
CA ARG A 71 2.15 -5.90 2.31
C ARG A 71 3.45 -6.39 1.66
N GLU A 72 4.11 -7.38 2.24
CA GLU A 72 5.34 -7.98 1.69
C GLU A 72 5.13 -8.50 0.27
N TRP A 73 3.99 -9.16 0.02
CA TRP A 73 3.66 -9.64 -1.32
C TRP A 73 3.36 -8.51 -2.30
N ALA A 74 2.71 -7.44 -1.85
CA ALA A 74 2.46 -6.27 -2.69
C ALA A 74 3.76 -5.55 -3.03
N GLU A 75 4.65 -5.33 -2.06
CA GLU A 75 5.97 -4.73 -2.26
C GLU A 75 6.81 -5.56 -3.25
N ALA A 76 6.85 -6.89 -3.05
CA ALA A 76 7.57 -7.78 -3.96
C ALA A 76 7.01 -7.73 -5.39
N ALA A 77 5.68 -7.80 -5.54
CA ALA A 77 5.04 -7.75 -6.85
C ALA A 77 5.27 -6.40 -7.56
N VAL A 78 5.26 -5.28 -6.83
CA VAL A 78 5.55 -3.96 -7.40
C VAL A 78 7.02 -3.87 -7.83
N ALA A 79 7.95 -4.35 -6.99
CA ALA A 79 9.36 -4.37 -7.34
C ALA A 79 9.65 -5.20 -8.60
N GLU A 80 8.99 -6.36 -8.74
CA GLU A 80 9.10 -7.19 -9.96
C GLU A 80 8.61 -6.44 -11.21
N ILE A 81 7.50 -5.69 -11.11
CA ILE A 81 6.98 -4.90 -12.23
C ILE A 81 7.93 -3.76 -12.59
N ASP A 82 8.45 -3.04 -11.59
CA ASP A 82 9.41 -1.94 -11.80
C ASP A 82 10.74 -2.44 -12.41
N ASP A 83 11.16 -3.65 -12.06
CA ASP A 83 12.36 -4.30 -12.62
C ASP A 83 12.13 -4.83 -14.05
N GLU A 84 10.92 -5.29 -14.41
CA GLU A 84 10.60 -5.69 -15.80
C GLU A 84 10.66 -4.51 -16.78
N ASP A 85 10.35 -3.30 -16.31
CA ASP A 85 10.50 -2.06 -17.09
C ASP A 85 11.96 -1.54 -17.13
N GLN A 86 12.90 -2.14 -16.38
CA GLN A 86 14.32 -1.89 -16.60
C GLN A 86 14.78 -2.52 -17.91
N MET A 87 14.82 -1.71 -18.96
CA MET A 87 15.56 -2.01 -20.17
C MET A 87 17.02 -2.35 -19.83
N ILE A 88 17.37 -3.63 -19.84
CA ILE A 88 18.77 -4.04 -19.68
C ILE A 88 19.60 -3.49 -20.85
N SER A 89 20.81 -3.02 -20.56
CA SER A 89 21.71 -2.55 -21.62
C SER A 89 22.07 -3.71 -22.55
N LEU A 90 22.20 -3.45 -23.86
CA LEU A 90 22.59 -4.47 -24.85
C LEU A 90 23.95 -5.12 -24.51
N ALA A 91 24.83 -4.39 -23.82
CA ALA A 91 26.11 -4.92 -23.33
C ALA A 91 25.92 -5.95 -22.21
N GLU A 92 25.03 -5.71 -21.26
CA GLU A 92 24.69 -6.67 -20.20
C GLU A 92 23.95 -7.88 -20.74
N ALA A 93 23.02 -7.69 -21.69
CA ALA A 93 22.36 -8.78 -22.38
C ALA A 93 23.38 -9.70 -23.08
N LYS A 94 24.35 -9.12 -23.82
CA LYS A 94 25.44 -9.88 -24.45
C LYS A 94 26.33 -10.59 -23.44
N ARG A 95 26.62 -9.97 -22.30
CA ARG A 95 27.43 -10.56 -21.22
C ARG A 95 26.69 -11.68 -20.49
N ALA A 96 25.38 -11.58 -20.34
CA ALA A 96 24.55 -12.64 -19.76
C ALA A 96 24.48 -13.84 -20.71
N LEU A 97 24.22 -13.60 -22.01
CA LEU A 97 24.18 -14.63 -23.04
C LEU A 97 25.52 -15.37 -23.21
N SER A 98 26.65 -14.67 -23.08
CA SER A 98 27.97 -15.33 -23.17
C SER A 98 28.31 -16.22 -21.97
N ARG A 99 27.59 -16.09 -20.84
CA ARG A 99 27.76 -16.93 -19.65
C ARG A 99 26.94 -18.21 -19.70
N VAL A 100 25.88 -18.25 -20.51
CA VAL A 100 25.11 -19.47 -20.75
C VAL A 100 25.89 -20.34 -21.73
N HIS A 101 26.68 -21.29 -21.19
CA HIS A 101 27.32 -22.29 -22.03
C HIS A 101 26.23 -23.14 -22.72
N PRO A 102 26.37 -23.44 -24.02
CA PRO A 102 25.48 -24.39 -24.66
C PRO A 102 25.59 -25.73 -23.93
N ILE A 103 24.45 -26.24 -23.44
CA ILE A 103 24.36 -27.63 -22.98
C ILE A 103 24.61 -28.47 -24.23
N HIS A 104 25.82 -29.01 -24.35
CA HIS A 104 26.14 -29.97 -25.37
C HIS A 104 25.19 -31.16 -25.19
N ARG A 105 24.20 -31.27 -26.09
CA ARG A 105 23.38 -32.48 -26.19
C ARG A 105 24.32 -33.59 -26.63
N ALA A 106 24.62 -34.51 -25.72
CA ALA A 106 25.33 -35.74 -26.05
C ALA A 106 24.35 -36.66 -26.79
N SER A 107 24.74 -36.96 -28.03
CA SER A 107 24.28 -38.01 -28.95
C SER A 107 22.82 -37.99 -29.42
#